data_AF-A0A7C1G8W3-F1
#
_entry.id   AF-A0A7C1G8W3-F1
#
_cell.length_a   1.000
_cell.length_b   1.000
_cell.length_c   1.000
_cell.angle_alpha   90.00
_cell.angle_beta   90.00
_cell.angle_gamma   90.00
#
_symmetry.space_group_name_H-M   'P 1'
#
loop_
_entity.id
_entity.type
_entity.pdbx_description
1 polymer ?
#
loop_
_entity_poly.entity_id
_entity_poly.type
_entity_poly.pdbx_seq_one_letter_code
_entity_poly.pdbx_strand_id
1 'polypeptide(L)'
;MKKFWVYIIMAGTVFLVFSCNHQKQKKSSAQAEHKPVVIVPDTTIYITLNDSVRQTLLERGRKIAVTTQLRLRQELMKAIKQGGTENAVTFCNKRAIEITDSISLAEKVYIKRLAKKYRNPLNDMT
;
A
#
# COMPACT_ATOMS: atom_id res chain seq x y z
N MET A 1 -39.14 30.79 7.98
CA MET A 1 -38.71 29.57 7.24
C MET A 1 -37.64 29.84 6.18
N LYS A 2 -37.74 30.88 5.33
CA LYS A 2 -36.70 31.19 4.30
C LYS A 2 -35.30 31.49 4.88
N LYS A 3 -35.22 32.11 6.06
CA LYS A 3 -33.93 32.42 6.72
C LYS A 3 -33.18 31.15 7.19
N PHE A 4 -33.89 30.07 7.51
CA PHE A 4 -33.28 28.81 7.98
C PHE A 4 -32.54 28.08 6.84
N TRP A 5 -33.10 28.12 5.63
CA TRP A 5 -32.46 27.56 4.43
C TRP A 5 -31.20 28.35 4.02
N VAL A 6 -31.20 29.67 4.21
CA VAL A 6 -30.00 30.50 3.98
C VAL A 6 -28.88 30.13 4.96
N TYR A 7 -29.20 29.85 6.23
CA TYR A 7 -28.22 29.38 7.20
C TYR A 7 -27.68 27.97 6.90
N ILE A 8 -28.51 27.04 6.39
CA ILE A 8 -28.05 25.71 5.96
C ILE A 8 -27.12 25.81 4.74
N ILE A 9 -27.43 26.68 3.77
CA ILE A 9 -26.58 26.89 2.59
C ILE A 9 -25.25 27.55 2.97
N MET A 10 -25.26 28.55 3.87
CA MET A 10 -24.05 29.22 4.35
C MET A 10 -23.18 28.31 5.26
N ALA A 11 -23.78 27.40 6.03
CA ALA A 11 -23.03 26.43 6.83
C ALA A 11 -22.40 25.33 5.94
N GLY A 12 -23.08 24.93 4.86
CA GLY A 12 -22.57 23.95 3.89
C GLY A 12 -21.36 24.46 3.08
N THR A 13 -21.29 25.76 2.78
CA THR A 13 -20.14 26.35 2.08
C THR A 13 -18.91 26.52 2.98
N VAL A 14 -19.10 26.76 4.28
CA VAL A 14 -18.01 26.80 5.28
C VAL A 14 -17.41 25.40 5.52
N PHE A 15 -18.20 24.34 5.38
CA PHE A 15 -17.70 22.96 5.53
C PHE A 15 -16.86 22.48 4.33
N LEU A 16 -16.98 23.11 3.15
CA LEU A 16 -16.19 22.77 1.95
C LEU A 16 -14.76 23.34 1.96
N VAL A 17 -14.48 24.37 2.77
CA VAL A 17 -13.15 25.00 2.87
C VAL A 17 -12.25 24.42 3.98
N PHE A 18 -12.75 23.50 4.80
CA PHE A 18 -11.95 22.67 5.71
C PHE A 18 -11.51 21.33 5.07
N SER A 19 -11.30 21.31 3.75
CA SER A 19 -10.52 20.25 3.11
C SER A 19 -9.07 20.34 3.58
N CYS A 20 -8.57 19.22 4.11
CA CYS A 20 -7.24 19.09 4.68
C CYS A 20 -6.14 19.79 3.87
N ASN A 21 -5.53 20.81 4.48
CA ASN A 21 -4.22 21.32 4.08
C ASN A 21 -3.17 20.24 4.39
N HIS A 22 -2.97 19.29 3.49
CA HIS A 22 -1.88 18.33 3.61
C HIS A 22 -0.57 19.07 3.33
N GLN A 23 0.03 19.59 4.40
CA GLN A 23 1.36 20.18 4.36
C GLN A 23 2.36 19.07 3.99
N LYS A 24 2.66 18.93 2.69
CA LYS A 24 3.88 18.26 2.25
C LYS A 24 5.05 19.10 2.77
N GLN A 25 5.60 18.73 3.92
CA GLN A 25 6.87 19.30 4.36
C GLN A 25 7.95 18.85 3.36
N LYS A 26 8.36 19.78 2.49
CA LYS A 26 9.67 19.75 1.85
C LYS A 26 10.70 19.95 2.96
N LYS A 27 11.59 18.98 3.18
CA LYS A 27 12.90 19.24 3.78
C LYS A 27 13.95 18.97 2.73
N SER A 28 14.52 20.06 2.23
CA SER A 28 15.79 20.08 1.52
C SER A 28 16.92 20.05 2.55
N SER A 29 17.88 19.14 2.40
CA SER A 29 19.25 19.34 2.88
C SER A 29 20.21 18.28 2.32
N ALA A 30 21.19 18.78 1.57
CA ALA A 30 22.51 18.22 1.25
C ALA A 30 22.60 16.87 0.50
N GLN A 31 23.11 16.97 -0.72
CA GLN A 31 23.54 15.90 -1.60
C GLN A 31 24.82 15.26 -1.04
N ALA A 32 24.76 13.98 -0.65
CA ALA A 32 25.93 13.15 -0.37
C ALA A 32 25.97 11.99 -1.37
N GLU A 33 27.12 11.81 -1.99
CA GLU A 33 27.42 10.92 -3.11
C GLU A 33 27.20 9.43 -2.76
N HIS A 34 26.42 8.72 -3.59
CA HIS A 34 25.98 7.34 -3.37
C HIS A 34 26.85 6.35 -4.16
N LYS A 35 27.75 5.61 -3.47
CA LYS A 35 28.49 4.48 -4.06
C LYS A 35 27.62 3.20 -4.00
N PRO A 36 27.56 2.38 -5.07
CA PRO A 36 26.61 1.28 -5.15
C PRO A 36 26.92 0.14 -4.17
N VAL A 37 25.86 -0.33 -3.49
CA VAL A 37 25.87 -1.50 -2.59
C VAL A 37 25.75 -2.78 -3.43
N VAL A 38 26.74 -3.68 -3.32
CA VAL A 38 26.73 -5.01 -3.95
C VAL A 38 26.07 -5.99 -2.98
N ILE A 39 24.95 -6.60 -3.39
CA ILE A 39 24.20 -7.56 -2.56
C ILE A 39 24.75 -8.97 -2.84
N VAL A 40 25.30 -9.61 -1.81
CA VAL A 40 25.75 -11.02 -1.83
C VAL A 40 24.74 -11.86 -1.02
N PRO A 41 24.31 -13.04 -1.49
CA PRO A 41 23.04 -13.65 -1.07
C PRO A 41 23.00 -14.36 0.29
N ASP A 42 24.06 -14.43 1.10
CA ASP A 42 24.08 -15.34 2.26
C ASP A 42 24.79 -14.80 3.53
N THR A 43 24.59 -13.54 3.87
CA THR A 43 24.97 -13.05 5.20
C THR A 43 23.92 -12.09 5.72
N THR A 44 23.32 -12.44 6.86
CA THR A 44 22.43 -11.54 7.61
C THR A 44 23.28 -10.44 8.23
N ILE A 45 23.57 -9.39 7.47
CA ILE A 45 24.30 -8.22 7.95
C ILE A 45 23.28 -7.32 8.64
N TYR A 46 23.45 -7.10 9.95
CA TYR A 46 22.79 -5.99 10.64
C TYR A 46 23.38 -4.68 10.10
N ILE A 47 22.83 -4.20 8.99
CA ILE A 47 23.12 -2.86 8.50
C ILE A 47 22.63 -1.88 9.57
N THR A 48 23.56 -1.17 10.21
CA THR A 48 23.25 0.12 10.84
C THR A 48 22.83 1.05 9.71
N LEU A 49 21.55 0.99 9.36
CA LEU A 49 20.97 1.84 8.33
C LEU A 49 21.08 3.28 8.83
N ASN A 50 21.85 4.10 8.11
CA ASN A 50 21.68 5.54 8.28
C ASN A 50 20.25 5.93 7.87
N ASP A 51 19.80 7.08 8.35
CA ASP A 51 18.41 7.53 8.14
C ASP A 51 18.04 7.61 6.65
N SER A 52 18.99 7.96 5.77
CA SER A 52 18.76 8.05 4.33
C SER A 52 18.39 6.69 3.73
N VAL A 53 19.20 5.65 3.97
CA VAL A 53 18.93 4.30 3.43
C VAL A 53 17.64 3.73 4.01
N ARG A 54 17.37 3.95 5.32
CA ARG A 54 16.12 3.54 5.95
C ARG A 54 14.91 4.18 5.27
N GLN A 55 14.95 5.49 5.02
CA GLN A 55 13.86 6.19 4.34
C GLN A 55 13.66 5.70 2.90
N THR A 56 14.74 5.46 2.15
CA THR A 56 14.65 4.90 0.79
C THR A 56 13.98 3.52 0.79
N LEU A 57 14.35 2.63 1.71
CA LEU A 57 13.74 1.31 1.81
C LEU A 57 12.27 1.37 2.22
N LEU A 58 11.92 2.23 3.20
CA LEU A 58 10.53 2.44 3.61
C LEU A 58 9.67 2.97 2.46
N GLU A 59 10.18 3.95 1.70
CA GLU A 59 9.46 4.50 0.56
C GLU A 59 9.28 3.48 -0.56
N ARG A 60 10.32 2.69 -0.85
CA ARG A 60 10.23 1.58 -1.80
C ARG A 60 9.21 0.53 -1.35
N GLY A 61 9.30 0.09 -0.10
CA GLY A 61 8.37 -0.88 0.48
C GLY A 61 6.93 -0.38 0.48
N ARG A 62 6.70 0.88 0.83
CA ARG A 62 5.39 1.54 0.77
C ARG A 62 4.83 1.53 -0.65
N LYS A 63 5.65 1.87 -1.65
CA LYS A 63 5.22 1.85 -3.07
C LYS A 63 4.80 0.45 -3.50
N ILE A 64 5.60 -0.57 -3.19
CA ILE A 64 5.30 -1.97 -3.53
C ILE A 64 4.01 -2.43 -2.83
N ALA A 65 3.86 -2.14 -1.54
CA ALA A 65 2.68 -2.50 -0.76
C ALA A 65 1.39 -1.87 -1.33
N VAL A 66 1.43 -0.58 -1.66
CA VAL A 66 0.30 0.12 -2.28
C VAL A 66 -0.05 -0.48 -3.64
N THR A 67 0.93 -0.68 -4.51
CA THR A 67 0.70 -1.27 -5.84
C THR A 67 0.11 -2.68 -5.74
N THR A 68 0.65 -3.51 -4.84
CA THR A 68 0.15 -4.87 -4.57
C THR A 68 -1.31 -4.84 -4.12
N GLN A 69 -1.63 -3.98 -3.15
CA GLN A 69 -2.98 -3.84 -2.63
C GLN A 69 -3.97 -3.37 -3.71
N LEU A 70 -3.56 -2.43 -4.56
CA LEU A 70 -4.37 -1.92 -5.67
C LEU A 70 -4.66 -3.03 -6.68
N ARG A 71 -3.65 -3.80 -7.08
CA ARG A 71 -3.82 -4.91 -8.03
C ARG A 71 -4.77 -5.98 -7.49
N LEU A 72 -4.60 -6.38 -6.23
CA LEU A 72 -5.49 -7.32 -5.55
C LEU A 72 -6.93 -6.80 -5.48
N ARG A 73 -7.11 -5.52 -5.13
CA ARG A 73 -8.44 -4.90 -5.07
C ARG A 73 -9.11 -4.88 -6.44
N GLN A 74 -8.38 -4.53 -7.49
CA GLN A 74 -8.94 -4.49 -8.85
C GLN A 74 -9.45 -5.86 -9.29
N GLU A 75 -8.67 -6.92 -9.08
CA GLU A 75 -9.08 -8.28 -9.46
C GLU A 75 -10.21 -8.81 -8.58
N LEU A 76 -10.20 -8.51 -7.28
CA LEU A 76 -11.31 -8.80 -6.39
C LEU A 76 -12.61 -8.15 -6.89
N MET A 77 -12.56 -6.87 -7.25
CA MET A 77 -13.74 -6.16 -7.75
C MET A 77 -14.23 -6.74 -9.09
N LYS A 78 -13.33 -7.23 -9.96
CA LYS A 78 -13.73 -7.95 -11.17
C LYS A 78 -14.46 -9.25 -10.85
N ALA A 79 -13.93 -10.06 -9.93
CA ALA A 79 -14.57 -11.30 -9.51
C ALA A 79 -15.96 -11.06 -8.92
N ILE A 80 -16.10 -10.03 -8.07
CA ILE A 80 -17.40 -9.61 -7.51
C ILE A 80 -18.38 -9.21 -8.62
N LYS A 81 -17.94 -8.43 -9.61
CA LYS A 81 -18.79 -8.04 -10.74
C LYS A 81 -19.24 -9.24 -11.58
N GLN A 82 -18.42 -10.27 -11.68
CA GLN A 82 -18.69 -11.45 -12.51
C GLN A 82 -19.62 -12.46 -11.85
N GLY A 83 -19.56 -12.63 -10.52
CA GLY A 83 -20.32 -13.70 -9.85
C GLY A 83 -20.58 -13.44 -8.37
N GLY A 84 -20.62 -12.17 -7.95
CA GLY A 84 -20.92 -11.79 -6.58
C GLY A 84 -19.89 -12.24 -5.56
N THR A 85 -20.33 -12.35 -4.31
CA THR A 85 -19.47 -12.67 -3.16
C THR A 85 -18.93 -14.10 -3.19
N GLU A 86 -19.66 -15.05 -3.78
CA GLU A 86 -19.17 -16.43 -3.95
C GLU A 86 -17.92 -16.47 -4.83
N ASN A 87 -17.93 -15.76 -5.96
CA ASN A 87 -16.78 -15.69 -6.84
C ASN A 87 -15.61 -14.93 -6.20
N ALA A 88 -15.90 -13.95 -5.32
CA ALA A 88 -14.89 -13.26 -4.53
C ALA A 88 -14.12 -14.20 -3.58
N VAL A 89 -14.78 -15.21 -3.01
CA VAL A 89 -14.14 -16.23 -2.16
C VAL A 89 -13.17 -17.08 -2.98
N THR A 90 -13.59 -17.55 -4.16
CA THR A 90 -12.73 -18.29 -5.09
C THR A 90 -11.50 -17.48 -5.49
N PHE A 91 -11.67 -16.21 -5.83
CA PHE A 91 -10.56 -15.29 -6.09
C PHE A 91 -9.59 -15.22 -4.90
N CYS A 92 -10.13 -14.97 -3.69
CA CYS A 92 -9.32 -14.81 -2.49
C CYS A 92 -8.48 -16.05 -2.15
N ASN A 93 -8.99 -17.24 -2.45
CA ASN A 93 -8.33 -18.50 -2.13
C ASN A 93 -7.29 -18.90 -3.19
N LYS A 94 -7.62 -18.79 -4.48
CA LYS A 94 -6.80 -19.35 -5.57
C LYS A 94 -5.99 -18.31 -6.34
N ARG A 95 -6.60 -17.18 -6.68
CA ARG A 95 -6.00 -16.21 -7.64
C ARG A 95 -5.15 -15.14 -6.97
N ALA A 96 -5.39 -14.88 -5.69
CA ALA A 96 -4.70 -13.79 -5.01
C ALA A 96 -3.22 -14.08 -4.72
N ILE A 97 -2.80 -15.35 -4.64
CA ILE A 97 -1.39 -15.74 -4.44
C ILE A 97 -0.57 -15.53 -5.71
N GLU A 98 -1.10 -15.91 -6.87
CA GLU A 98 -0.45 -15.70 -8.18
C GLU A 98 -0.13 -14.22 -8.44
N ILE A 99 -1.03 -13.32 -7.98
CA ILE A 99 -0.82 -11.88 -8.10
C ILE A 99 0.34 -11.40 -7.22
N THR A 100 0.40 -11.85 -5.97
CA THR A 100 1.50 -11.47 -5.08
C THR A 100 2.83 -12.04 -5.56
N ASP A 101 2.86 -13.28 -6.04
CA ASP A 101 4.07 -13.94 -6.55
C ASP A 101 4.61 -13.21 -7.78
N SER A 102 3.73 -12.85 -8.72
CA SER A 102 4.10 -12.09 -9.92
C SER A 102 4.74 -10.74 -9.57
N ILE A 103 4.17 -10.01 -8.61
CA ILE A 103 4.74 -8.72 -8.17
C ILE A 103 6.05 -8.95 -7.40
N SER A 104 6.13 -10.00 -6.58
CA SER A 104 7.34 -10.40 -5.87
C SER A 104 8.51 -10.61 -6.84
N LEU A 105 8.27 -11.36 -7.93
CA LEU A 105 9.26 -11.61 -8.98
C LEU A 105 9.65 -10.33 -9.71
N ALA A 106 8.68 -9.51 -10.11
CA ALA A 106 8.92 -8.27 -10.83
C ALA A 106 9.75 -7.26 -10.02
N GLU A 107 9.46 -7.14 -8.73
CA GLU A 107 10.12 -6.20 -7.82
C GLU A 107 11.37 -6.79 -7.15
N LYS A 108 11.65 -8.08 -7.34
CA LYS A 108 12.74 -8.82 -6.69
C LYS A 108 12.71 -8.66 -5.16
N VAL A 109 11.51 -8.83 -4.59
CA VAL A 109 11.28 -8.79 -3.14
C VAL A 109 10.46 -10.01 -2.74
N TYR A 110 10.34 -10.25 -1.44
CA TYR A 110 9.37 -11.21 -0.89
C TYR A 110 8.11 -10.46 -0.45
N ILE A 111 6.93 -10.90 -0.91
CA ILE A 111 5.63 -10.33 -0.56
C ILE A 111 4.79 -11.44 0.07
N LYS A 112 4.35 -11.22 1.32
CA LYS A 112 3.43 -12.11 2.02
C LYS A 112 2.23 -11.33 2.52
N ARG A 113 1.03 -11.89 2.39
CA ARG A 113 -0.17 -11.36 3.03
C ARG A 113 -0.31 -12.03 4.38
N LEU A 114 -0.43 -11.25 5.46
CA LEU A 114 -0.55 -11.79 6.80
C LEU A 114 -1.97 -11.56 7.33
N ALA A 115 -2.57 -12.60 7.90
CA ALA A 115 -3.86 -12.50 8.58
C ALA A 115 -3.92 -13.51 9.73
N LYS A 116 -4.43 -13.07 10.89
CA LYS A 116 -4.65 -13.97 12.04
C LYS A 116 -5.62 -15.11 11.72
N LYS A 117 -6.62 -14.85 10.88
CA LYS A 117 -7.53 -15.85 10.31
C LYS A 117 -7.33 -15.88 8.80
N TYR A 118 -6.34 -16.63 8.35
CA TYR A 118 -6.05 -16.77 6.93
C TYR A 118 -7.06 -17.70 6.26
N ARG A 119 -7.38 -17.43 4.99
CA ARG A 119 -8.17 -18.33 4.13
C ARG A 119 -7.29 -19.25 3.29
N ASN A 120 -6.03 -18.84 3.09
CA ASN A 120 -5.00 -19.60 2.41
C ASN A 120 -3.88 -19.90 3.43
N PRO A 121 -3.53 -21.17 3.69
CA PRO A 121 -2.49 -21.58 4.63
C PRO A 121 -1.11 -20.96 4.37
N LEU A 122 -0.79 -20.58 3.13
CA LEU A 122 0.48 -19.90 2.80
C LEU A 122 0.60 -18.50 3.42
N ASN A 123 -0.50 -17.94 3.91
CA ASN A 123 -0.55 -16.64 4.59
C ASN A 123 -0.47 -16.75 6.12
N ASP A 124 -0.11 -17.92 6.64
CA ASP A 124 0.17 -18.10 8.07
C ASP A 124 1.26 -17.12 8.53
N MET A 125 1.13 -16.57 9.74
CA MET A 125 2.08 -15.63 10.32
C MET A 125 3.29 -16.32 10.96
N THR A 126 3.24 -17.65 11.08
CA THR A 126 4.35 -18.48 11.54
C THR A 126 5.45 -18.63 10.49
#